data_AF-A0A645C1Y5-F1
#
_entry.id   AF-A0A645C1Y5-F1
#
_cell.length_a   1.000
_cell.length_b   1.000
_cell.length_c   1.000
_cell.angle_alpha   90.00
_cell.angle_beta   90.00
_cell.angle_gamma   90.00
#
_symmetry.space_group_name_H-M   'P 1'
#
loop_
_entity.id
_entity.type
_entity.pdbx_description
1 polymer ?
#
loop_
_entity_poly.entity_id
_entity_poly.type
_entity_poly.pdbx_seq_one_letter_code
_entity_poly.pdbx_strand_id
1 'polypeptide(L)'
;MQRINILYSSADETPEKILNVEGPPLKADLSALEKFYTQRGLKEKIGLDEFLNYWENEAAEKLRRPAARVVFMPAADAEEKFGAGIVKTNDSVAKAAMMVWTIGPGLEKEAGLLSSDKENTITGFLLDIAGSIALHAMHDQLIRWLKDECACRDKLYINGEFYPGMGSLSKDLLENISKTGDTERLLGVSVPGGAFFRPGKTQCSLIALGSADNETTTTARACTPCSGRKCLYYQLGGCHMMTCGSGDKGT
;
A
#
# COMPACT_ATOMS: atom_id res chain seq x y z
N MET A 1 5.12 12.50 15.23
CA MET A 1 4.45 11.96 14.02
C MET A 1 5.46 11.15 13.24
N GLN A 2 5.21 9.85 13.05
CA GLN A 2 6.15 8.97 12.37
C GLN A 2 6.23 9.27 10.87
N ARG A 3 7.42 9.13 10.29
CA ARG A 3 7.67 9.30 8.85
C ARG A 3 7.98 7.96 8.21
N ILE A 4 7.64 7.83 6.93
CA ILE A 4 7.88 6.60 6.18
C ILE A 4 9.38 6.46 5.91
N ASN A 5 10.00 5.35 6.32
CA ASN A 5 11.38 5.04 5.96
C ASN A 5 11.42 4.45 4.55
N ILE A 6 11.94 5.19 3.56
CA ILE A 6 11.96 4.77 2.16
C ILE A 6 13.36 4.30 1.78
N LEU A 7 13.45 3.01 1.44
CA LEU A 7 14.65 2.40 0.88
C LEU A 7 14.47 2.33 -0.63
N TYR A 8 15.23 3.12 -1.39
CA TYR A 8 15.15 3.07 -2.85
C TYR A 8 16.48 2.78 -3.52
N SER A 9 16.40 2.20 -4.72
CA SER A 9 17.54 1.94 -5.59
C SER A 9 17.11 1.90 -7.05
N SER A 10 18.09 1.90 -7.95
CA SER A 10 17.89 1.71 -9.38
C SER A 10 18.62 0.43 -9.81
N ALA A 11 17.92 -0.50 -10.45
CA ALA A 11 18.47 -1.78 -10.89
C ALA A 11 19.47 -1.65 -12.04
N ASP A 12 19.45 -0.51 -12.75
CA ASP A 12 20.39 -0.13 -13.81
C ASP A 12 21.68 0.54 -13.28
N GLU A 13 21.75 0.89 -11.99
CA GLU A 13 22.97 1.40 -11.37
C GLU A 13 23.89 0.25 -10.93
N THR A 14 25.16 0.27 -11.35
CA THR A 14 26.17 -0.73 -10.96
C THR A 14 27.40 -0.07 -10.29
N PRO A 15 27.74 -0.41 -9.03
CA PRO A 15 27.01 -1.31 -8.14
C PRO A 15 25.67 -0.72 -7.71
N GLU A 16 24.67 -1.57 -7.48
CA GLU A 16 23.38 -1.12 -6.96
C GLU A 16 23.58 -0.43 -5.60
N LYS A 17 23.10 0.80 -5.47
CA LYS A 17 23.16 1.57 -4.24
C LYS A 17 21.76 1.72 -3.65
N ILE A 18 21.58 1.23 -2.43
CA ILE A 18 20.35 1.44 -1.66
C ILE A 18 20.50 2.73 -0.87
N LEU A 19 19.62 3.69 -1.15
CA LEU A 19 19.53 4.96 -0.45
C LEU A 19 18.39 4.90 0.56
N ASN A 20 18.64 5.39 1.77
CA ASN A 20 17.61 5.54 2.79
C ASN A 20 17.19 7.01 2.88
N VAL A 21 15.92 7.28 2.65
CA VAL A 21 15.34 8.62 2.71
C VAL A 21 14.18 8.65 3.69
N GLU A 22 14.14 9.72 4.48
CA GLU A 22 13.01 10.01 5.34
C GLU A 22 11.86 10.59 4.50
N GLY A 23 10.84 9.76 4.28
CA GLY A 23 9.69 10.08 3.46
C GLY A 23 8.69 11.03 4.13
N PRO A 24 7.49 11.19 3.54
CA PRO A 24 6.43 12.01 4.10
C PRO A 24 5.92 11.45 5.43
N PRO A 25 5.29 12.29 6.26
CA PRO A 25 4.69 11.86 7.50
C PRO A 25 3.46 10.96 7.27
N LEU A 26 3.33 9.93 8.09
CA LEU A 26 2.18 9.02 8.05
C LEU A 26 1.12 9.43 9.08
N LYS A 27 0.00 9.96 8.59
CA LYS A 27 -1.21 10.20 9.38
C LYS A 27 -2.34 9.30 8.87
N ALA A 28 -2.84 8.41 9.72
CA ALA A 28 -4.05 7.66 9.44
C ALA A 28 -5.26 8.52 9.83
N ASP A 29 -6.17 8.77 8.90
CA ASP A 29 -7.42 9.49 9.17
C ASP A 29 -8.53 8.49 9.53
N LEU A 30 -8.91 8.48 10.81
CA LEU A 30 -9.97 7.60 11.32
C LEU A 30 -11.34 8.28 11.34
N SER A 31 -11.50 9.49 10.77
CA SER A 31 -12.78 10.22 10.79
C SER A 31 -13.93 9.47 10.11
N ALA A 32 -13.64 8.67 9.09
CA ALA A 32 -14.63 7.81 8.44
C ALA A 32 -15.14 6.71 9.38
N LEU A 33 -14.25 6.14 10.21
CA LEU A 33 -14.59 5.19 11.27
C LEU A 33 -15.46 5.87 12.34
N GLU A 34 -15.06 7.06 12.76
CA GLU A 34 -15.81 7.85 13.75
C GLU A 34 -17.24 8.15 13.29
N LYS A 35 -17.38 8.63 12.06
CA LYS A 35 -18.67 8.91 11.45
C LYS A 35 -19.55 7.66 11.37
N PHE A 36 -18.96 6.52 11.00
CA PHE A 36 -19.69 5.26 10.86
C PHE A 36 -20.27 4.78 12.20
N TYR A 37 -19.48 4.77 13.26
CA TYR A 37 -19.93 4.30 14.58
C TYR A 37 -20.88 5.31 15.26
N THR A 38 -20.67 6.61 15.06
CA THR A 38 -21.58 7.67 15.55
C THR A 38 -23.00 7.49 15.03
N GLN A 39 -23.17 7.03 13.79
CA GLN A 39 -24.49 6.80 13.19
C GLN A 39 -25.23 5.56 13.73
N ARG A 40 -24.55 4.67 14.46
CA ARG A 40 -25.10 3.37 14.89
C ARG A 40 -25.66 3.36 16.32
N GLY A 41 -25.32 4.36 17.13
CA GLY A 41 -25.87 4.50 18.48
C GLY A 41 -24.80 4.83 19.53
N LEU A 42 -25.27 5.19 20.74
CA LEU A 42 -24.42 5.66 21.83
C LEU A 42 -23.48 4.55 22.37
N LYS A 43 -23.94 3.30 22.38
CA LYS A 43 -23.18 2.17 22.93
C LYS A 43 -21.96 1.84 22.05
N GLU A 44 -22.17 1.78 20.75
CA GLU A 44 -21.13 1.58 19.73
C GLU A 44 -20.13 2.74 19.71
N LYS A 45 -20.58 3.95 20.04
CA LYS A 45 -19.74 5.15 20.14
C LYS A 45 -18.78 5.10 21.33
N ILE A 46 -19.23 4.68 22.52
CA ILE A 46 -18.36 4.62 23.72
C ILE A 46 -17.13 3.73 23.48
N GLY A 47 -17.33 2.53 22.94
CA GLY A 47 -16.21 1.62 22.64
C GLY A 47 -15.28 2.15 21.54
N LEU A 48 -15.79 2.97 20.61
CA LEU A 48 -14.95 3.66 19.65
C LEU A 48 -14.13 4.78 20.31
N ASP A 49 -14.72 5.60 21.17
CA ASP A 49 -14.04 6.72 21.83
C ASP A 49 -12.87 6.20 22.70
N GLU A 50 -13.08 5.10 23.42
CA GLU A 50 -12.01 4.39 24.16
C GLU A 50 -10.89 3.91 23.22
N PHE A 51 -11.25 3.33 22.08
CA PHE A 51 -10.29 2.91 21.07
C PHE A 51 -9.51 4.09 20.46
N LEU A 52 -10.17 5.20 20.11
CA LEU A 52 -9.52 6.37 19.54
C LEU A 52 -8.50 6.96 20.54
N ASN A 53 -8.85 7.00 21.83
CA ASN A 53 -7.94 7.42 22.88
C ASN A 53 -6.73 6.48 22.99
N TYR A 54 -6.93 5.16 22.95
CA TYR A 54 -5.84 4.17 22.91
C TYR A 54 -4.96 4.31 21.66
N TRP A 55 -5.58 4.53 20.49
CA TRP A 55 -4.88 4.73 19.23
C TRP A 55 -3.95 5.94 19.30
N GLU A 56 -4.48 7.11 19.68
CA GLU A 56 -3.74 8.37 19.67
C GLU A 56 -2.63 8.41 20.70
N ASN A 57 -2.85 7.89 21.91
CA ASN A 57 -1.92 8.04 23.02
C ASN A 57 -0.92 6.88 23.13
N GLU A 58 -1.20 5.73 22.52
CA GLU A 58 -0.37 4.53 22.70
C GLU A 58 -0.06 3.79 21.41
N ALA A 59 -1.08 3.25 20.75
CA ALA A 59 -0.89 2.27 19.68
C ALA A 59 -0.25 2.88 18.43
N ALA A 60 -0.67 4.08 18.01
CA ALA A 60 -0.25 4.68 16.75
C ALA A 60 1.27 4.94 16.69
N GLU A 61 1.92 5.26 17.79
CA GLU A 61 3.37 5.52 17.82
C GLU A 61 4.18 4.27 18.18
N LYS A 62 3.67 3.41 19.07
CA LYS A 62 4.40 2.22 19.53
C LYS A 62 4.40 1.08 18.50
N LEU A 63 3.26 0.86 17.82
CA LEU A 63 3.02 -0.36 17.04
C LEU A 63 3.35 -0.23 15.55
N ARG A 64 3.41 1.00 15.03
CA ARG A 64 3.71 1.25 13.62
C ARG A 64 5.21 1.42 13.41
N ARG A 65 5.71 0.79 12.34
CA ARG A 65 7.06 0.93 11.80
C ARG A 65 6.96 1.10 10.28
N PRO A 66 6.48 2.27 9.79
CA PRO A 66 6.20 2.45 8.38
C PRO A 66 7.49 2.44 7.56
N ALA A 67 7.61 1.49 6.63
CA ALA A 67 8.76 1.34 5.77
C ALA A 67 8.35 0.92 4.35
N ALA A 68 9.05 1.45 3.35
CA ALA A 68 8.82 1.15 1.96
C ALA A 68 10.14 0.79 1.26
N ARG A 69 10.05 -0.14 0.30
CA ARG A 69 11.08 -0.49 -0.65
C ARG A 69 10.61 -0.07 -2.03
N VAL A 70 11.43 0.74 -2.71
CA VAL A 70 11.15 1.20 -4.09
C VAL A 70 12.32 0.81 -4.99
N VAL A 71 12.06 0.05 -6.05
CA VAL A 71 13.08 -0.35 -7.02
C VAL A 71 12.71 0.21 -8.38
N PHE A 72 13.54 1.10 -8.91
CA PHE A 72 13.44 1.54 -10.30
C PHE A 72 14.13 0.54 -11.21
N MET A 73 13.55 0.26 -12.37
CA MET A 73 14.15 -0.61 -13.37
C MET A 73 13.64 -0.26 -14.78
N PRO A 74 14.38 -0.63 -15.84
CA PRO A 74 13.86 -0.59 -17.20
C PRO A 74 12.53 -1.36 -17.32
N ALA A 75 11.63 -0.90 -18.20
CA ALA A 75 10.36 -1.58 -18.41
C ALA A 75 10.54 -3.04 -18.87
N ALA A 76 11.57 -3.32 -19.68
CA ALA A 76 11.90 -4.66 -20.15
C ALA A 76 12.24 -5.61 -18.99
N ASP A 77 13.06 -5.17 -18.04
CA ASP A 77 13.42 -5.94 -16.84
C ASP A 77 12.20 -6.24 -15.96
N ALA A 78 11.27 -5.28 -15.86
CA ALA A 78 10.02 -5.48 -15.14
C ALA A 78 9.13 -6.53 -15.81
N GLU A 79 9.03 -6.52 -17.15
CA GLU A 79 8.28 -7.53 -17.89
C GLU A 79 8.90 -8.93 -17.77
N GLU A 80 10.23 -9.04 -17.79
CA GLU A 80 10.95 -10.30 -17.59
C GLU A 80 10.68 -10.87 -16.19
N LYS A 81 10.76 -10.03 -15.14
CA LYS A 81 10.64 -10.47 -13.74
C LYS A 81 9.21 -10.71 -13.30
N PHE A 82 8.26 -9.91 -13.78
CA PHE A 82 6.90 -9.86 -13.24
C PHE A 82 5.82 -10.28 -14.24
N GLY A 83 6.18 -10.46 -15.51
CA GLY A 83 5.29 -10.92 -16.57
C GLY A 83 5.11 -9.90 -17.69
N ALA A 84 5.03 -10.40 -18.92
CA ALA A 84 4.85 -9.57 -20.11
C ALA A 84 3.59 -8.69 -20.03
N GLY A 85 3.73 -7.42 -20.40
CA GLY A 85 2.62 -6.47 -20.46
C GLY A 85 2.16 -5.89 -19.12
N ILE A 86 2.75 -6.30 -17.98
CA ILE A 86 2.27 -5.89 -16.64
C ILE A 86 2.40 -4.39 -16.37
N VAL A 87 3.39 -3.73 -16.99
CA VAL A 87 3.62 -2.28 -16.89
C VAL A 87 3.45 -1.55 -18.22
N LYS A 88 3.15 -2.26 -19.32
CA LYS A 88 3.08 -1.68 -20.66
C LYS A 88 1.70 -1.08 -20.93
N THR A 89 1.45 0.08 -20.32
CA THR A 89 0.16 0.79 -20.47
C THR A 89 0.05 1.61 -21.75
N ASN A 90 1.19 2.04 -22.32
CA ASN A 90 1.30 2.73 -23.61
C ASN A 90 2.76 2.69 -24.11
N ASP A 91 2.99 3.14 -25.34
CA ASP A 91 4.31 3.11 -26.00
C ASP A 91 5.34 4.07 -25.39
N SER A 92 4.93 5.00 -24.53
CA SER A 92 5.85 5.95 -23.88
C SER A 92 6.45 5.42 -22.57
N VAL A 93 6.00 4.26 -22.09
CA VAL A 93 6.53 3.66 -20.85
C VAL A 93 7.95 3.16 -21.09
N ALA A 94 8.90 3.72 -20.33
CA ALA A 94 10.33 3.41 -20.46
C ALA A 94 10.90 2.73 -19.21
N LYS A 95 10.37 3.07 -18.02
CA LYS A 95 10.78 2.50 -16.74
C LYS A 95 9.58 1.99 -15.95
N ALA A 96 9.87 1.18 -14.95
CA ALA A 96 8.94 0.79 -13.92
C ALA A 96 9.50 1.11 -12.53
N ALA A 97 8.61 1.38 -11.58
CA ALA A 97 8.94 1.36 -10.15
C ALA A 97 8.15 0.25 -9.46
N MET A 98 8.87 -0.70 -8.86
CA MET A 98 8.27 -1.68 -7.96
C MET A 98 8.27 -1.10 -6.55
N MET A 99 7.10 -1.04 -5.92
CA MET A 99 6.94 -0.60 -4.54
C MET A 99 6.44 -1.74 -3.67
N VAL A 100 7.04 -1.89 -2.49
CA VAL A 100 6.53 -2.74 -1.40
C VAL A 100 6.52 -1.90 -0.14
N TRP A 101 5.41 -1.84 0.57
CA TRP A 101 5.30 -1.03 1.79
C TRP A 101 4.56 -1.77 2.89
N THR A 102 4.96 -1.50 4.12
CA THR A 102 4.41 -2.12 5.33
C THR A 102 4.33 -1.12 6.46
N ILE A 103 3.34 -1.30 7.34
CA ILE A 103 3.30 -0.60 8.64
C ILE A 103 4.02 -1.38 9.74
N GLY A 104 4.65 -2.51 9.40
CA GLY A 104 5.34 -3.40 10.31
C GLY A 104 4.41 -4.40 11.02
N PRO A 105 4.98 -5.36 11.77
CA PRO A 105 4.22 -6.45 12.37
C PRO A 105 3.54 -6.08 13.70
N GLY A 106 3.89 -4.95 14.30
CA GLY A 106 3.47 -4.61 15.67
C GLY A 106 1.95 -4.51 15.81
N LEU A 107 1.31 -3.83 14.87
CA LEU A 107 -0.14 -3.64 14.87
C LEU A 107 -0.90 -4.95 14.67
N GLU A 108 -0.49 -5.80 13.70
CA GLU A 108 -1.12 -7.11 13.47
C GLU A 108 -0.98 -8.04 14.69
N LYS A 109 0.20 -8.04 15.34
CA LYS A 109 0.44 -8.82 16.55
C LYS A 109 -0.47 -8.39 17.70
N GLU A 110 -0.51 -7.09 17.98
CA GLU A 110 -1.35 -6.54 19.03
C GLU A 110 -2.84 -6.76 18.75
N ALA A 111 -3.28 -6.54 17.51
CA ALA A 111 -4.66 -6.78 17.10
C ALA A 111 -5.06 -8.25 17.31
N GLY A 112 -4.17 -9.20 17.01
CA GLY A 112 -4.38 -10.63 17.24
C GLY A 112 -4.49 -10.99 18.73
N LEU A 113 -3.66 -10.39 19.58
CA LEU A 113 -3.71 -10.57 21.04
C LEU A 113 -5.03 -10.04 21.61
N LEU A 114 -5.40 -8.80 21.30
CA LEU A 114 -6.63 -8.17 21.77
C LEU A 114 -7.88 -8.87 21.23
N SER A 115 -7.84 -9.36 19.99
CA SER A 115 -8.95 -10.13 19.39
C SER A 115 -9.18 -11.48 20.07
N SER A 116 -8.14 -12.05 20.69
CA SER A 116 -8.22 -13.32 21.42
C SER A 116 -8.71 -13.14 22.85
N ASP A 117 -8.70 -11.90 23.36
CA ASP A 117 -9.24 -11.52 24.65
C ASP A 117 -10.73 -11.13 24.51
N LYS A 118 -11.59 -11.77 25.29
CA LYS A 118 -13.05 -11.56 25.26
C LYS A 118 -13.45 -10.13 25.63
N GLU A 119 -12.67 -9.47 26.48
CA GLU A 119 -12.97 -8.10 26.93
C GLU A 119 -12.51 -7.06 25.89
N ASN A 120 -11.46 -7.38 25.13
CA ASN A 120 -10.82 -6.45 24.20
C ASN A 120 -11.03 -6.80 22.71
N THR A 121 -11.94 -7.73 22.41
CA THR A 121 -12.14 -8.23 21.04
C THR A 121 -12.46 -7.11 20.04
N ILE A 122 -13.29 -6.13 20.44
CA ILE A 122 -13.66 -4.99 19.60
C ILE A 122 -12.45 -4.09 19.35
N THR A 123 -11.65 -3.82 20.38
CA THR A 123 -10.41 -3.03 20.27
C THR A 123 -9.43 -3.69 19.31
N GLY A 124 -9.26 -5.01 19.38
CA GLY A 124 -8.43 -5.77 18.44
C GLY A 124 -8.91 -5.64 17.00
N PHE A 125 -10.23 -5.73 16.78
CA PHE A 125 -10.84 -5.55 15.46
C PHE A 125 -10.66 -4.12 14.91
N LEU A 126 -10.91 -3.09 15.73
CA LEU A 126 -10.73 -1.69 15.35
C LEU A 126 -9.25 -1.37 15.06
N LEU A 127 -8.33 -1.98 15.82
CA LEU A 127 -6.90 -1.84 15.59
C LEU A 127 -6.50 -2.41 14.23
N ASP A 128 -7.00 -3.59 13.86
CA ASP A 128 -6.76 -4.17 12.53
C ASP A 128 -7.26 -3.27 11.39
N ILE A 129 -8.46 -2.67 11.56
CA ILE A 129 -9.02 -1.69 10.61
C ILE A 129 -8.12 -0.46 10.50
N ALA A 130 -7.71 0.12 11.63
CA ALA A 130 -6.83 1.28 11.65
C ALA A 130 -5.48 0.99 10.98
N GLY A 131 -4.98 -0.24 11.08
CA GLY A 131 -3.81 -0.70 10.34
C GLY A 131 -4.02 -0.69 8.83
N SER A 132 -5.18 -1.14 8.35
CA SER A 132 -5.52 -1.06 6.92
C SER A 132 -5.64 0.40 6.45
N ILE A 133 -6.31 1.26 7.22
CA ILE A 133 -6.41 2.70 6.90
C ILE A 133 -5.02 3.35 6.86
N ALA A 134 -4.15 3.04 7.81
CA ALA A 134 -2.78 3.54 7.84
C ALA A 134 -1.97 3.06 6.62
N LEU A 135 -2.10 1.79 6.23
CA LEU A 135 -1.42 1.25 5.06
C LEU A 135 -1.85 1.95 3.76
N HIS A 136 -3.11 2.39 3.68
CA HIS A 136 -3.63 3.11 2.52
C HIS A 136 -3.21 4.58 2.49
N ALA A 137 -3.28 5.26 3.64
CA ALA A 137 -2.72 6.59 3.77
C ALA A 137 -1.22 6.61 3.42
N MET A 138 -0.50 5.52 3.71
CA MET A 138 0.90 5.35 3.33
C MET A 138 1.07 5.25 1.81
N HIS A 139 0.21 4.53 1.10
CA HIS A 139 0.24 4.42 -0.36
C HIS A 139 0.05 5.78 -1.04
N ASP A 140 -0.96 6.56 -0.63
CA ASP A 140 -1.19 7.91 -1.17
C ASP A 140 0.04 8.81 -1.02
N GLN A 141 0.70 8.72 0.13
CA GLN A 141 1.90 9.50 0.42
C GLN A 141 3.11 9.01 -0.39
N LEU A 142 3.25 7.69 -0.58
CA LEU A 142 4.29 7.11 -1.43
C LEU A 142 4.10 7.47 -2.90
N ILE A 143 2.88 7.49 -3.42
CA ILE A 143 2.60 7.91 -4.80
C ILE A 143 2.97 9.37 -5.02
N ARG A 144 2.63 10.26 -4.06
CA ARG A 144 3.04 11.68 -4.15
C ARG A 144 4.55 11.82 -4.13
N TRP A 145 5.22 11.17 -3.18
CA TRP A 145 6.68 11.16 -3.12
C TRP A 145 7.29 10.63 -4.43
N LEU A 146 6.78 9.51 -4.96
CA LEU A 146 7.27 8.91 -6.20
C LEU A 146 7.09 9.85 -7.39
N LYS A 147 5.95 10.55 -7.50
CA LYS A 147 5.73 11.55 -8.56
C LYS A 147 6.81 12.61 -8.56
N ASP A 148 7.12 13.16 -7.40
CA ASP A 148 8.14 14.20 -7.25
C ASP A 148 9.54 13.67 -7.59
N GLU A 149 9.89 12.48 -7.11
CA GLU A 149 11.17 11.84 -7.40
C GLU A 149 11.37 11.51 -8.88
N CYS A 150 10.36 10.91 -9.53
CA CYS A 150 10.41 10.54 -10.95
C CYS A 150 10.52 11.77 -11.86
N ALA A 151 9.73 12.81 -11.58
CA ALA A 151 9.74 14.04 -12.36
C ALA A 151 11.09 14.77 -12.21
N CYS A 152 11.67 14.79 -11.02
CA CYS A 152 12.94 15.45 -10.74
C CYS A 152 14.15 14.71 -11.34
N ARG A 153 14.21 13.38 -11.17
CA ARG A 153 15.39 12.59 -11.56
C ARG A 153 15.43 12.26 -13.04
N ASP A 154 14.31 11.76 -13.57
CA ASP A 154 14.28 11.11 -14.89
C ASP A 154 13.36 11.85 -15.89
N LYS A 155 12.64 12.89 -15.45
CA LYS A 155 11.57 13.55 -16.23
C LYS A 155 10.50 12.56 -16.71
N LEU A 156 10.20 11.57 -15.86
CA LEU A 156 9.17 10.56 -16.10
C LEU A 156 7.95 10.78 -15.20
N TYR A 157 6.80 10.34 -15.70
CA TYR A 157 5.49 10.55 -15.10
C TYR A 157 4.77 9.21 -14.92
N ILE A 158 3.85 9.14 -13.96
CA ILE A 158 3.09 7.92 -13.68
C ILE A 158 2.04 7.69 -14.77
N ASN A 159 2.25 6.67 -15.59
CA ASN A 159 1.36 6.28 -16.71
C ASN A 159 0.43 5.12 -16.35
N GLY A 160 0.56 4.58 -15.14
CA GLY A 160 -0.34 3.56 -14.62
C GLY A 160 0.21 2.90 -13.36
N GLU A 161 -0.67 2.21 -12.64
CA GLU A 161 -0.34 1.42 -11.47
C GLU A 161 -1.03 0.06 -11.56
N PHE A 162 -0.28 -0.98 -11.19
CA PHE A 162 -0.72 -2.36 -11.20
C PHE A 162 -0.57 -2.99 -9.81
N TYR A 163 -1.62 -3.67 -9.35
CA TYR A 163 -1.62 -4.40 -8.09
C TYR A 163 -1.59 -5.91 -8.31
N PRO A 164 -0.56 -6.60 -7.81
CA PRO A 164 -0.53 -8.05 -7.75
C PRO A 164 -1.74 -8.61 -6.99
N GLY A 165 -2.39 -9.64 -7.56
CA GLY A 165 -3.63 -10.23 -7.06
C GLY A 165 -4.88 -9.88 -7.88
N MET A 166 -4.79 -8.96 -8.84
CA MET A 166 -5.87 -8.64 -9.79
C MET A 166 -5.66 -9.35 -11.13
N GLY A 167 -6.64 -10.15 -11.56
CA GLY A 167 -6.60 -10.87 -12.84
C GLY A 167 -5.82 -12.21 -12.78
N SER A 168 -5.49 -12.76 -13.95
CA SER A 168 -4.74 -14.01 -14.09
C SER A 168 -3.23 -13.75 -13.96
N LEU A 169 -2.75 -13.58 -12.74
CA LEU A 169 -1.32 -13.38 -12.48
C LEU A 169 -0.61 -14.71 -12.21
N SER A 170 0.69 -14.74 -12.51
CA SER A 170 1.53 -15.90 -12.22
C SER A 170 1.57 -16.15 -10.70
N LYS A 171 1.65 -17.43 -10.32
CA LYS A 171 1.76 -17.83 -8.91
C LYS A 171 3.01 -17.28 -8.23
N ASP A 172 4.04 -16.97 -9.00
CA ASP A 172 5.37 -16.62 -8.51
C ASP A 172 5.60 -15.10 -8.42
N LEU A 173 4.61 -14.28 -8.81
CA LEU A 173 4.75 -12.83 -8.88
C LEU A 173 5.18 -12.21 -7.54
N LEU A 174 4.53 -12.61 -6.44
CA LEU A 174 4.87 -12.08 -5.11
C LEU A 174 6.26 -12.54 -4.65
N GLU A 175 6.69 -13.76 -5.01
CA GLU A 175 8.05 -14.22 -4.73
C GLU A 175 9.08 -13.41 -5.51
N ASN A 176 8.82 -13.12 -6.79
CA ASN A 176 9.71 -12.31 -7.62
C ASN A 176 9.80 -10.88 -7.11
N ILE A 177 8.69 -10.30 -6.64
CA ILE A 177 8.66 -8.99 -5.97
C ILE A 177 9.50 -9.02 -4.69
N SER A 178 9.32 -10.04 -3.85
CA SER A 178 10.07 -10.19 -2.60
C SER A 178 11.57 -10.32 -2.85
N LYS A 179 11.97 -11.15 -3.83
CA LYS A 179 13.37 -11.35 -4.25
C LYS A 179 13.98 -10.07 -4.83
N THR A 180 13.27 -9.41 -5.76
CA THR A 180 13.74 -8.16 -6.39
C THR A 180 13.87 -7.03 -5.38
N GLY A 181 12.97 -6.96 -4.42
CA GLY A 181 12.99 -5.94 -3.37
C GLY A 181 13.94 -6.25 -2.23
N ASP A 182 14.46 -7.49 -2.12
CA ASP A 182 15.14 -8.01 -0.93
C ASP A 182 14.35 -7.70 0.36
N THR A 183 13.04 -7.92 0.29
CA THR A 183 12.07 -7.39 1.26
C THR A 183 12.22 -8.02 2.64
N GLU A 184 12.70 -9.26 2.70
CA GLU A 184 12.89 -9.96 3.97
C GLU A 184 14.03 -9.34 4.76
N ARG A 185 15.18 -9.11 4.13
CA ARG A 185 16.33 -8.49 4.78
C ARG A 185 16.10 -7.02 5.09
N LEU A 186 15.47 -6.28 4.17
CA LEU A 186 15.37 -4.83 4.25
C LEU A 186 14.14 -4.33 5.03
N LEU A 187 13.01 -5.04 4.92
CA LEU A 187 11.74 -4.64 5.55
C LEU A 187 11.24 -5.63 6.60
N GLY A 188 11.85 -6.81 6.73
CA GLY A 188 11.28 -7.91 7.53
C GLY A 188 9.99 -8.47 6.92
N VAL A 189 9.82 -8.34 5.61
CA VAL A 189 8.64 -8.76 4.85
C VAL A 189 8.98 -9.99 4.01
N SER A 190 8.32 -11.12 4.28
CA SER A 190 8.48 -12.37 3.53
C SER A 190 7.19 -12.78 2.81
N VAL A 191 7.30 -13.69 1.85
CA VAL A 191 6.17 -14.29 1.13
C VAL A 191 6.22 -15.81 1.27
N PRO A 192 5.85 -16.36 2.44
CA PRO A 192 5.92 -17.80 2.66
C PRO A 192 5.00 -18.55 1.71
N GLY A 193 5.56 -19.43 0.89
CA GLY A 193 4.82 -20.24 -0.09
C GLY A 193 4.18 -19.44 -1.23
N GLY A 194 4.67 -18.22 -1.50
CA GLY A 194 4.27 -17.41 -2.66
C GLY A 194 2.88 -16.78 -2.61
N ALA A 195 2.08 -17.05 -1.56
CA ALA A 195 0.67 -16.71 -1.55
C ALA A 195 0.35 -15.31 -1.02
N PHE A 196 1.00 -14.87 0.06
CA PHE A 196 0.70 -13.61 0.75
C PHE A 196 1.93 -13.06 1.48
N PHE A 197 2.00 -11.74 1.64
CA PHE A 197 3.02 -11.10 2.48
C PHE A 197 2.82 -11.41 3.96
N ARG A 198 3.94 -11.49 4.69
CA ARG A 198 4.01 -11.49 6.14
C ARG A 198 5.03 -10.45 6.58
N PRO A 199 4.67 -9.46 7.42
CA PRO A 199 3.35 -9.21 8.01
C PRO A 199 2.24 -8.93 6.99
N GLY A 200 0.99 -9.21 7.36
CA GLY A 200 -0.20 -9.10 6.50
C GLY A 200 -0.62 -7.66 6.20
N LYS A 201 -0.19 -6.69 7.02
CA LYS A 201 -0.34 -5.25 6.73
C LYS A 201 0.79 -4.76 5.83
N THR A 202 0.88 -5.40 4.67
CA THR A 202 1.88 -5.14 3.64
C THR A 202 1.21 -5.19 2.28
N GLN A 203 1.58 -4.26 1.42
CA GLN A 203 1.11 -4.18 0.04
C GLN A 203 2.27 -3.96 -0.91
N CYS A 204 2.01 -4.20 -2.18
CA CYS A 204 2.94 -3.91 -3.25
C CYS A 204 2.20 -3.42 -4.49
N SER A 205 2.89 -2.67 -5.33
CA SER A 205 2.42 -2.27 -6.65
C SER A 205 3.57 -2.11 -7.63
N LEU A 206 3.25 -2.20 -8.91
CA LEU A 206 4.15 -1.91 -10.02
C LEU A 206 3.64 -0.65 -10.73
N ILE A 207 4.49 0.36 -10.83
CA ILE A 207 4.16 1.65 -11.41
C ILE A 207 4.82 1.77 -12.79
N ALA A 208 4.02 2.06 -13.82
CA ALA A 208 4.51 2.34 -15.16
C ALA A 208 4.95 3.81 -15.25
N LEU A 209 6.18 4.07 -15.71
CA LEU A 209 6.76 5.40 -15.81
C LEU A 209 7.07 5.75 -17.26
N GLY A 210 6.50 6.85 -17.75
CA GLY A 210 6.64 7.29 -19.14
C GLY A 210 6.51 8.80 -19.33
N SER A 211 6.06 9.22 -20.52
CA SER A 211 5.94 10.63 -20.90
C SER A 211 4.81 11.38 -20.18
N ALA A 212 4.98 12.70 -20.01
CA ALA A 212 3.97 13.59 -19.41
C ALA A 212 2.62 13.55 -20.13
N ASP A 213 2.62 13.37 -21.46
CA ASP A 213 1.42 13.36 -22.30
C ASP A 213 0.45 12.22 -21.94
N ASN A 214 0.96 11.19 -21.25
CA ASN A 214 0.22 10.02 -20.82
C ASN A 214 0.13 9.91 -19.30
N GLU A 215 0.38 11.01 -18.56
CA GLU A 215 0.27 11.00 -17.11
C GLU A 215 -1.16 10.63 -16.70
N THR A 216 -1.25 9.67 -15.79
CA THR A 216 -2.50 9.21 -15.20
C THR A 216 -2.57 9.63 -13.74
N THR A 217 -3.78 9.97 -13.31
CA THR A 217 -4.10 10.04 -11.89
C THR A 217 -4.55 8.65 -11.43
N THR A 218 -3.77 8.02 -10.56
CA THR A 218 -4.24 6.86 -9.82
C THR A 218 -5.45 7.27 -8.98
N THR A 219 -6.61 6.68 -9.26
CA THR A 219 -7.82 6.88 -8.45
C THR A 219 -8.34 5.53 -7.98
N ALA A 220 -8.65 5.42 -6.68
CA ALA A 220 -9.29 4.24 -6.11
C ALA A 220 -10.62 3.94 -6.82
N ARG A 221 -10.79 2.71 -7.32
CA ARG A 221 -12.07 2.21 -7.85
C ARG A 221 -12.65 1.14 -6.93
N ALA A 222 -13.98 1.09 -6.86
CA ALA A 222 -14.68 0.12 -6.02
C ALA A 222 -14.53 -1.32 -6.53
N CYS A 223 -14.41 -2.27 -5.60
CA CYS A 223 -14.28 -3.69 -5.92
C CYS A 223 -15.51 -4.24 -6.65
N THR A 224 -15.34 -4.99 -7.74
CA THR A 224 -16.46 -5.61 -8.48
C THR A 224 -17.34 -6.53 -7.61
N PRO A 225 -16.79 -7.33 -6.67
CA PRO A 225 -17.62 -8.20 -5.82
C PRO A 225 -18.59 -7.44 -4.90
N CYS A 226 -18.29 -6.18 -4.58
CA CYS A 226 -19.04 -5.40 -3.59
C CYS A 226 -19.66 -4.11 -4.14
N SER A 227 -19.21 -3.65 -5.31
CA SER A 227 -19.39 -2.29 -5.84
C SER A 227 -19.23 -1.21 -4.76
N GLY A 228 -18.38 -1.48 -3.77
CA GLY A 228 -18.20 -0.68 -2.55
C GLY A 228 -19.34 -0.73 -1.53
N ARG A 229 -20.57 -1.06 -1.92
CA ARG A 229 -21.77 -0.91 -1.07
C ARG A 229 -21.85 -1.85 0.12
N LYS A 230 -21.24 -3.04 0.05
CA LYS A 230 -21.26 -4.05 1.13
C LYS A 230 -19.90 -4.26 1.81
N CYS A 231 -18.86 -3.55 1.34
CA CYS A 231 -17.52 -3.71 1.86
C CYS A 231 -17.30 -2.69 2.98
N LEU A 232 -17.21 -3.17 4.23
CA LEU A 232 -16.94 -2.30 5.37
C LEU A 232 -15.64 -1.51 5.15
N TYR A 233 -14.59 -2.16 4.63
CA TYR A 233 -13.37 -1.48 4.24
C TYR A 233 -13.61 -0.35 3.24
N TYR A 234 -14.46 -0.51 2.22
CA TYR A 234 -14.78 0.59 1.29
C TYR A 234 -15.57 1.71 1.97
N GLN A 235 -16.59 1.35 2.77
CA GLN A 235 -17.41 2.32 3.49
C GLN A 235 -16.62 3.16 4.49
N LEU A 236 -15.55 2.57 5.05
CA LEU A 236 -14.64 3.21 6.00
C LEU A 236 -13.42 3.86 5.33
N GLY A 237 -13.33 3.86 3.99
CA GLY A 237 -12.25 4.52 3.25
C GLY A 237 -10.95 3.72 3.12
N GLY A 238 -10.99 2.40 3.26
CA GLY A 238 -9.85 1.50 3.20
C GLY A 238 -9.98 0.27 2.29
N CYS A 239 -10.59 0.37 1.09
CA CYS A 239 -10.62 -0.73 0.12
C CYS A 239 -9.84 -0.39 -1.16
N HIS A 240 -8.88 -1.26 -1.55
CA HIS A 240 -8.02 -1.12 -2.73
C HIS A 240 -8.18 -2.22 -3.79
N MET A 241 -9.28 -2.99 -3.82
CA MET A 241 -9.50 -3.88 -4.97
C MET A 241 -9.87 -3.03 -6.20
N MET A 242 -8.82 -2.59 -6.91
CA MET A 242 -8.89 -1.79 -8.12
C MET A 242 -8.83 -2.69 -9.35
N THR A 243 -9.86 -2.68 -10.18
CA THR A 243 -9.74 -3.15 -11.56
C THR A 243 -9.18 -2.01 -12.41
N CYS A 244 -8.04 -2.23 -13.06
CA CYS A 244 -7.61 -1.36 -14.17
C CYS A 244 -8.72 -1.42 -15.23
N GLY A 245 -9.40 -0.29 -15.44
CA GLY A 245 -10.32 -0.14 -16.55
C GLY A 245 -9.92 1.11 -17.31
N SER A 246 -9.70 0.96 -18.62
CA SER A 246 -9.67 2.06 -19.56
C SER A 246 -10.81 3.01 -19.23
N GLY A 247 -10.49 4.24 -18.84
CA GLY A 247 -11.51 5.28 -18.73
C GLY A 247 -12.07 5.48 -20.13
N ASP A 248 -13.31 5.06 -20.36
CA ASP A 248 -14.12 5.66 -21.41
C ASP A 248 -14.12 7.15 -21.11
N LYS A 249 -13.47 7.91 -22.01
CA LYS A 249 -13.65 9.35 -22.06
C LYS A 249 -15.10 9.58 -22.47
N GLY A 250 -15.97 9.70 -21.49
CA GLY A 250 -17.31 10.21 -21.69
C GLY A 250 -17.25 11.70 -22.00
N THR A 251 -17.06 12.02 -23.27
CA THR A 251 -17.70 13.11 -24.04
C THR A 251 -17.43 12.86 -25.52
#